data_AF-A0A3D6BDA1-F1
#
_entry.id   AF-A0A3D6BDA1-F1
#
_cell.length_a   1.000
_cell.length_b   1.000
_cell.length_c   1.000
_cell.angle_alpha   90.00
_cell.angle_beta   90.00
_cell.angle_gamma   90.00
#
_symmetry.space_group_name_H-M   'P 1'
#
loop_
_entity.id
_entity.type
_entity.pdbx_description
1 polymer ?
#
loop_
_entity_poly.entity_id
_entity_poly.type
_entity_poly.pdbx_seq_one_letter_code
_entity_poly.pdbx_strand_id
1 'polypeptide(L)'
;MNDFERIIEILDKESISAEEKILLDGMIENNPEAKKISRVYLRLKASLRQDKHVDEELMGEYVLYKNNLSSDRLIVLLSQMIEDHIRTCEPCENLFKDLNSEYSDVDNFVANAMTEIPTQEKTIADHRFISFGNFSTVKYAFAAIAAVFVLYLGLFAVSSFTTPDYKKSFLEDGDFYTTRGRTTELFQRGLDAIDRKDYDSAIKFMNDDISKNRNDESIFYTHFVLGITYINKAESDFIGLFKSYDKEDVLTGIDNFEKSIKLNNSGKFDNLKLDAHYFIGKAYLIINQKESAKQHLQLVIEGKGSYYKKAEDLIKDL
;
A
#
# COMPACT_ATOMS: atom_id res chain seq x y z
N MET A 1 -16.67 36.56 2.43
CA MET A 1 -15.43 36.06 3.05
C MET A 1 -15.71 34.68 3.57
N ASN A 2 -15.01 33.69 3.02
CA ASN A 2 -15.08 32.31 3.46
C ASN A 2 -14.43 32.19 4.85
N ASP A 3 -14.89 31.28 5.71
CA ASP A 3 -14.32 31.06 7.04
C ASP A 3 -12.81 30.76 6.95
N PHE A 4 -12.35 30.12 5.88
CA PHE A 4 -10.95 29.86 5.62
C PHE A 4 -10.14 31.11 5.23
N GLU A 5 -10.69 32.01 4.42
CA GLU A 5 -10.02 33.28 4.10
C GLU A 5 -9.79 34.11 5.37
N ARG A 6 -10.77 34.10 6.26
CA ARG A 6 -10.71 34.78 7.55
C ARG A 6 -9.68 34.15 8.50
N ILE A 7 -9.56 32.82 8.49
CA ILE A 7 -8.51 32.10 9.23
C ILE A 7 -7.12 32.54 8.73
N ILE A 8 -6.92 32.58 7.41
CA ILE A 8 -5.65 32.96 6.80
C ILE A 8 -5.31 34.42 7.11
N GLU A 9 -6.29 35.33 7.01
CA GLU A 9 -6.11 36.75 7.36
C GLU A 9 -5.66 36.94 8.82
N ILE A 10 -6.24 36.21 9.77
CA ILE A 10 -5.83 36.26 11.18
C ILE A 10 -4.42 35.70 11.35
N LEU A 11 -4.11 34.57 10.69
CA LEU A 11 -2.80 33.92 10.73
C LEU A 11 -1.71 34.75 10.03
N ASP A 12 -2.09 35.68 9.15
CA ASP A 12 -1.12 36.47 8.41
C ASP A 12 -0.52 37.63 9.23
N LYS A 13 -1.28 38.14 10.19
CA LYS A 13 -0.88 39.26 11.06
C LYS A 13 0.43 38.98 11.81
N GLU A 14 1.25 40.01 11.95
CA GLU A 14 2.51 39.94 12.72
C GLU A 14 2.27 39.76 14.23
N SER A 15 1.13 40.24 14.73
CA SER A 15 0.67 40.00 16.10
C SER A 15 -0.83 39.71 16.11
N ILE A 16 -1.23 38.70 16.88
CA ILE A 16 -2.61 38.24 17.00
C ILE A 16 -3.11 38.64 18.40
N SER A 17 -4.24 39.35 18.47
CA SER A 17 -4.86 39.74 19.74
C SER A 17 -5.47 38.53 20.47
N ALA A 18 -5.69 38.65 21.78
CA ALA A 18 -6.32 37.58 22.58
C ALA A 18 -7.73 37.22 22.08
N GLU A 19 -8.47 38.20 21.58
CA GLU A 19 -9.82 38.03 21.03
C GLU A 19 -9.79 37.28 19.69
N GLU A 20 -8.83 37.61 18.83
CA GLU A 20 -8.63 36.92 17.55
C GLU A 20 -8.12 35.49 17.74
N LYS A 21 -7.33 35.24 18.79
CA LYS A 21 -6.87 33.89 19.12
C LYS A 21 -8.03 33.00 19.55
N ILE A 22 -8.93 33.50 20.40
CA ILE A 22 -10.14 32.78 20.81
C ILE A 22 -11.04 32.50 19.60
N LEU A 23 -11.19 33.49 18.71
CA LEU A 23 -11.96 33.34 17.48
C LEU A 23 -11.35 32.27 16.56
N LEU A 24 -10.03 32.32 16.35
CA LEU A 24 -9.28 31.37 15.53
C LEU A 24 -9.37 29.93 16.08
N ASP A 25 -9.17 29.76 17.39
CA ASP A 25 -9.28 28.46 18.05
C ASP A 25 -10.70 27.89 17.90
N GLY A 26 -11.73 28.73 18.05
CA GLY A 26 -13.13 28.33 17.82
C GLY A 26 -13.45 27.92 16.38
N MET A 27 -12.81 28.57 15.39
CA MET A 27 -12.95 28.22 13.96
C MET A 27 -12.19 26.93 13.59
N ILE A 28 -11.08 26.62 14.27
CA ILE A 28 -10.24 25.45 14.01
C ILE A 28 -10.76 24.20 14.73
N GLU A 29 -11.20 24.31 15.97
CA GLU A 29 -11.57 23.16 16.82
C GLU A 29 -12.78 22.39 16.28
N ASN A 30 -13.68 23.11 15.60
CA ASN A 30 -14.93 22.56 15.08
C ASN A 30 -14.87 22.10 13.62
N ASN A 31 -13.73 22.28 12.93
CA ASN A 31 -13.61 21.95 11.50
C ASN A 31 -12.27 21.26 11.17
N PRO A 32 -12.30 19.94 10.88
CA PRO A 32 -11.09 19.17 10.51
C PRO A 32 -10.32 19.72 9.29
N GLU A 33 -11.03 20.27 8.31
CA GLU A 33 -10.43 20.89 7.12
C GLU A 33 -9.74 22.20 7.48
N ALA A 34 -10.35 23.01 8.36
CA ALA A 34 -9.77 24.25 8.87
C ALA A 34 -8.49 23.99 9.70
N LYS A 35 -8.48 22.88 10.43
CA LYS A 35 -7.32 22.40 11.16
C LYS A 35 -6.19 21.94 10.24
N LYS A 36 -6.51 21.33 9.10
CA LYS A 36 -5.52 20.96 8.07
C LYS A 36 -4.95 22.22 7.42
N ILE A 37 -5.80 23.13 6.94
CA ILE A 37 -5.41 24.38 6.27
C ILE A 37 -4.54 25.25 7.17
N SER A 38 -4.97 25.49 8.42
CA SER A 38 -4.19 26.33 9.36
C SER A 38 -2.81 25.74 9.68
N ARG A 39 -2.71 24.41 9.83
CA ARG A 39 -1.44 23.72 10.07
C ARG A 39 -0.50 23.83 8.88
N VAL A 40 -0.99 23.59 7.67
CA VAL A 40 -0.19 23.66 6.44
C VAL A 40 0.25 25.10 6.20
N TYR A 41 -0.64 26.07 6.37
CA TYR A 41 -0.32 27.50 6.26
C TYR A 41 0.78 27.93 7.23
N LEU A 42 0.65 27.60 8.52
CA LEU A 42 1.65 27.95 9.54
C LEU A 42 2.99 27.27 9.28
N ARG A 43 2.99 26.01 8.84
CA ARG A 43 4.21 25.28 8.49
C ARG A 43 4.89 25.93 7.28
N LEU A 44 4.14 26.23 6.22
CA LEU A 44 4.66 26.90 5.04
C LEU A 44 5.22 28.27 5.40
N LYS A 45 4.45 29.12 6.09
CA LYS A 45 4.89 30.44 6.55
C LYS A 45 6.18 30.36 7.39
N ALA A 46 6.28 29.37 8.28
CA ALA A 46 7.49 29.16 9.09
C ALA A 46 8.68 28.67 8.26
N SER A 47 8.46 27.76 7.31
CA SER A 47 9.50 27.28 6.38
C SER A 47 10.02 28.41 5.49
N LEU A 48 9.12 29.19 4.90
CA LEU A 48 9.46 30.31 4.01
C LEU A 48 10.19 31.45 4.74
N ARG A 49 9.95 31.63 6.05
CA ARG A 49 10.70 32.59 6.90
C ARG A 49 12.09 32.11 7.30
N GLN A 50 12.40 30.82 7.12
CA GLN A 50 13.67 30.19 7.49
C GLN A 50 14.52 29.81 6.26
N ASP A 51 14.23 30.37 5.09
CA ASP A 51 14.84 30.00 3.80
C ASP A 51 14.72 28.50 3.48
N LYS A 52 13.70 27.83 4.02
CA LYS A 52 13.41 26.42 3.71
C LYS A 52 12.51 26.34 2.48
N HIS A 53 12.82 25.38 1.62
CA HIS A 53 12.14 25.15 0.35
C HIS A 53 10.71 24.62 0.53
N VAL A 54 9.87 24.94 -0.45
CA VAL A 54 8.54 24.34 -0.62
C VAL A 54 8.72 22.84 -0.87
N ASP A 55 7.93 22.01 -0.20
CA ASP A 55 7.97 20.56 -0.40
C ASP A 55 7.47 20.17 -1.81
N GLU A 56 7.98 19.05 -2.31
CA GLU A 56 7.72 18.56 -3.67
C GLU A 56 6.24 18.24 -3.92
N GLU A 57 5.54 17.71 -2.91
CA GLU A 57 4.10 17.42 -2.97
C GLU A 57 3.28 18.69 -3.17
N LEU A 58 3.54 19.73 -2.36
CA LEU A 58 2.88 21.04 -2.46
C LEU A 58 3.25 21.76 -3.76
N MET A 59 4.48 21.60 -4.25
CA MET A 59 4.91 22.15 -5.54
C MET A 59 4.20 21.47 -6.72
N GLY A 60 4.06 20.14 -6.69
CA GLY A 60 3.34 19.37 -7.70
C GLY A 60 1.86 19.76 -7.79
N GLU A 61 1.20 19.89 -6.64
CA GLU A 61 -0.19 20.38 -6.57
C GLU A 61 -0.35 21.80 -7.12
N TYR A 62 0.64 22.67 -6.88
CA TYR A 62 0.67 24.02 -7.46
C TYR A 62 0.86 24.01 -8.99
N VAL A 63 1.69 23.10 -9.53
CA VAL A 63 1.85 22.91 -11.00
C VAL A 63 0.52 22.48 -11.63
N LEU A 64 -0.21 21.53 -11.01
CA LEU A 64 -1.52 21.10 -11.49
C LEU A 64 -2.56 22.23 -11.43
N TYR A 65 -2.53 23.06 -10.39
CA TYR A 65 -3.38 24.26 -10.29
C TYR A 65 -3.09 25.28 -11.39
N LYS A 66 -1.81 25.60 -11.67
CA LYS A 66 -1.42 26.52 -12.76
C LYS A 66 -1.92 26.08 -14.12
N ASN A 67 -2.03 24.77 -14.34
CA ASN A 67 -2.49 24.17 -15.58
C ASN A 67 -4.01 23.89 -15.61
N ASN A 68 -4.79 24.44 -14.65
CA ASN A 68 -6.26 24.29 -14.54
C ASN A 68 -6.75 22.85 -14.30
N LEU A 69 -5.90 21.97 -13.75
CA LEU A 69 -6.22 20.58 -13.46
C LEU A 69 -6.52 20.32 -11.98
N SER A 70 -6.04 21.18 -11.09
CA SER A 70 -6.40 21.16 -9.66
C SER A 70 -7.27 22.36 -9.30
N SER A 71 -8.30 22.10 -8.49
CA SER A 71 -9.13 23.13 -7.85
C SER A 71 -9.12 22.97 -6.33
N ASP A 72 -8.08 22.32 -5.78
CA ASP A 72 -7.93 22.18 -4.34
C ASP A 72 -7.88 23.58 -3.71
N ARG A 73 -8.86 23.82 -2.82
CA ARG A 73 -9.05 25.08 -2.13
C ARG A 73 -7.83 25.47 -1.29
N LEU A 74 -7.04 24.51 -0.82
CA LEU A 74 -5.79 24.75 -0.10
C LEU A 74 -4.73 25.37 -1.01
N ILE A 75 -4.58 24.90 -2.24
CA ILE A 75 -3.62 25.45 -3.21
C ILE A 75 -4.02 26.84 -3.67
N VAL A 76 -5.32 27.07 -3.89
CA VAL A 76 -5.85 28.40 -4.22
C VAL A 76 -5.49 29.42 -3.14
N LEU A 77 -5.55 29.04 -1.85
CA LEU A 77 -5.24 29.94 -0.74
C LEU A 77 -3.72 30.15 -0.55
N LEU A 78 -2.89 29.21 -0.98
CA LEU A 78 -1.43 29.26 -0.83
C LEU A 78 -0.71 29.78 -2.08
N SER A 79 -1.39 29.89 -3.22
CA SER A 79 -0.78 30.13 -4.53
C SER A 79 0.09 31.39 -4.56
N GLN A 80 -0.36 32.47 -3.92
CA GLN A 80 0.39 33.73 -3.89
C GLN A 80 1.71 33.59 -3.12
N MET A 81 1.69 32.91 -1.97
CA MET A 81 2.90 32.67 -1.16
C MET A 81 3.91 31.78 -1.89
N ILE A 82 3.42 30.78 -2.62
CA ILE A 82 4.24 29.88 -3.43
C ILE A 82 4.85 30.65 -4.61
N GLU A 83 4.06 31.46 -5.32
CA GLU A 83 4.55 32.30 -6.43
C GLU A 83 5.64 33.29 -5.98
N ASP A 84 5.43 33.97 -4.86
CA ASP A 84 6.38 34.96 -4.37
C ASP A 84 7.70 34.32 -3.92
N HIS A 85 7.64 33.09 -3.38
CA HIS A 85 8.85 32.34 -3.03
C HIS A 85 9.59 31.79 -4.26
N ILE A 86 8.90 31.23 -5.25
CA ILE A 86 9.50 30.73 -6.49
C ILE A 86 10.30 31.84 -7.19
N ARG A 87 9.81 33.09 -7.18
CA ARG A 87 10.51 34.24 -7.79
C ARG A 87 11.83 34.61 -7.12
N THR A 88 12.05 34.17 -5.88
CA THR A 88 13.19 34.59 -5.07
C THR A 88 14.08 33.42 -4.64
N CYS A 89 13.64 32.17 -4.83
CA CYS A 89 14.34 30.96 -4.42
C CYS A 89 14.70 30.09 -5.63
N GLU A 90 15.97 30.13 -6.05
CA GLU A 90 16.49 29.36 -7.20
C GLU A 90 16.22 27.84 -7.10
N PRO A 91 16.38 27.15 -5.94
CA PRO A 91 16.03 25.74 -5.82
C PRO A 91 14.54 25.45 -6.05
N CYS A 92 13.64 26.31 -5.59
CA CYS A 92 12.20 26.14 -5.81
C CYS A 92 11.80 26.49 -7.24
N GLU A 93 12.48 27.46 -7.86
CA GLU A 93 12.32 27.76 -9.29
C GLU A 93 12.72 26.59 -10.17
N ASN A 94 13.85 25.93 -9.86
CA ASN A 94 14.30 24.76 -10.59
C ASN A 94 13.33 23.58 -10.41
N LEU A 95 12.92 23.27 -9.17
CA LEU A 95 11.92 22.23 -8.90
C LEU A 95 10.60 22.49 -9.62
N PHE A 96 10.13 23.74 -9.63
CA PHE A 96 8.93 24.13 -10.38
C PHE A 96 9.10 23.91 -11.89
N LYS A 97 10.25 24.28 -12.47
CA LYS A 97 10.54 24.05 -13.89
C LYS A 97 10.59 22.57 -14.23
N ASP A 98 11.23 21.76 -13.40
CA ASP A 98 11.36 20.32 -13.60
C ASP A 98 9.98 19.65 -13.61
N LEU A 99 9.17 19.89 -12.56
CA LEU A 99 7.82 19.34 -12.46
C LEU A 99 6.89 19.85 -13.58
N ASN A 100 7.03 21.11 -13.99
CA ASN A 100 6.23 21.65 -15.09
C ASN A 100 6.69 21.12 -16.47
N SER A 101 7.97 20.76 -16.61
CA SER A 101 8.50 20.06 -17.79
C SER A 101 7.97 18.62 -17.84
N GLU A 102 8.02 17.89 -16.73
CA GLU A 102 7.46 16.54 -16.63
C GLU A 102 5.95 16.54 -16.92
N TYR A 103 5.22 17.52 -16.37
CA TYR A 103 3.81 17.73 -16.72
C TYR A 103 3.63 17.94 -18.23
N SER A 104 4.42 18.84 -18.83
CA SER A 104 4.34 19.13 -20.26
C SER A 104 4.69 17.91 -21.12
N ASP A 105 5.65 17.09 -20.70
CA ASP A 105 6.03 15.86 -21.40
C ASP A 105 4.90 14.82 -21.34
N VAL A 106 4.25 14.68 -20.19
CA VAL A 106 3.08 13.81 -20.02
C VAL A 106 1.90 14.33 -20.84
N ASP A 107 1.60 15.63 -20.80
CA ASP A 107 0.51 16.25 -21.55
C ASP A 107 0.75 16.13 -23.06
N ASN A 108 1.98 16.39 -23.52
CA ASN A 108 2.39 16.18 -24.90
C ASN A 108 2.34 14.71 -25.30
N PHE A 109 2.76 13.78 -24.45
CA PHE A 109 2.66 12.35 -24.72
C PHE A 109 1.20 11.92 -24.89
N VAL A 110 0.30 12.39 -24.01
CA VAL A 110 -1.14 12.13 -24.11
C VAL A 110 -1.73 12.78 -25.37
N ALA A 111 -1.37 14.03 -25.67
CA ALA A 111 -1.83 14.74 -26.86
C ALA A 111 -1.32 14.12 -28.17
N ASN A 112 -0.07 13.65 -28.19
CA ASN A 112 0.55 12.96 -29.33
C ASN A 112 -0.02 11.54 -29.51
N ALA A 113 -0.25 10.81 -28.42
CA ALA A 113 -0.99 9.54 -28.46
C ALA A 113 -2.44 9.71 -28.96
N MET A 114 -3.00 10.93 -28.85
CA MET A 114 -4.30 11.28 -29.43
C MET A 114 -4.24 11.86 -30.85
N THR A 115 -3.07 12.27 -31.35
CA THR A 115 -2.90 12.87 -32.69
C THR A 115 -2.16 11.99 -33.71
N GLU A 116 -1.53 10.89 -33.30
CA GLU A 116 -1.00 9.88 -34.24
C GLU A 116 -2.13 9.03 -34.87
N ILE A 117 -2.88 9.65 -35.78
CA ILE A 117 -3.48 8.94 -36.91
C ILE A 117 -2.41 8.91 -38.02
N PRO A 118 -1.92 7.74 -38.47
CA PRO A 118 -0.85 7.71 -39.44
C PRO A 118 -1.36 8.26 -40.79
N THR A 119 -0.75 9.36 -41.21
CA THR A 119 -0.85 9.84 -42.59
C THR A 119 0.11 8.98 -43.42
N GLN A 120 -0.41 7.94 -44.07
CA GLN A 120 0.29 7.30 -45.19
C GLN A 120 -0.63 7.25 -46.40
N GLU A 121 -0.51 8.29 -47.22
CA GLU A 121 -0.97 8.29 -48.59
C GLU A 121 0.07 7.54 -49.45
N LYS A 122 -0.30 6.39 -50.00
CA LYS A 122 0.14 5.92 -51.32
C LYS A 122 -0.77 4.78 -51.80
N THR A 123 -1.80 5.20 -52.53
CA THR A 123 -2.33 4.61 -53.78
C THR A 123 -2.17 3.08 -53.97
N ILE A 124 -3.29 2.34 -53.97
CA ILE A 124 -3.89 1.66 -55.14
C ILE A 124 -5.02 0.71 -54.69
N ALA A 125 -6.10 0.73 -55.49
CA ALA A 125 -7.17 -0.28 -55.68
C ALA A 125 -8.17 -0.53 -54.53
N ASP A 126 -9.25 0.26 -54.57
CA ASP A 126 -10.63 -0.20 -54.74
C ASP A 126 -10.99 -1.57 -54.12
N HIS A 127 -11.25 -1.58 -52.81
CA HIS A 127 -12.20 -2.51 -52.23
C HIS A 127 -13.17 -1.75 -51.33
N ARG A 128 -14.42 -1.70 -51.81
CA ARG A 128 -15.61 -1.24 -51.09
C ARG A 128 -15.66 -1.89 -49.71
N PHE A 129 -15.27 -1.14 -48.69
CA PHE A 129 -15.72 -1.38 -47.33
C PHE A 129 -16.78 -0.34 -46.98
N ILE A 130 -17.89 -0.87 -46.50
CA ILE A 130 -19.12 -0.17 -46.15
C ILE A 130 -18.76 1.01 -45.23
N SER A 131 -19.06 2.22 -45.70
CA SER A 131 -18.96 3.45 -44.92
C SER A 131 -19.96 3.38 -43.78
N PHE A 132 -19.43 3.09 -42.60
CA PHE A 132 -20.13 3.24 -41.33
C PHE A 132 -20.02 4.72 -40.92
N GLY A 133 -21.00 5.50 -41.37
CA GLY A 133 -21.09 6.93 -41.09
C GLY A 133 -21.26 7.25 -39.60
N ASN A 134 -20.66 8.36 -39.16
CA ASN A 134 -20.81 9.00 -37.85
C ASN A 134 -20.70 8.06 -36.63
N PHE A 135 -19.50 7.54 -36.39
CA PHE A 135 -19.18 6.78 -35.19
C PHE A 135 -18.70 7.74 -34.10
N SER A 136 -19.54 8.00 -33.09
CA SER A 136 -19.15 8.80 -31.93
C SER A 136 -18.08 8.08 -31.12
N THR A 137 -16.81 8.37 -31.39
CA THR A 137 -15.61 7.83 -30.72
C THR A 137 -15.71 7.85 -29.20
N VAL A 138 -16.38 8.85 -28.61
CA VAL A 138 -16.64 8.95 -27.15
C VAL A 138 -17.51 7.80 -26.63
N LYS A 139 -18.55 7.38 -27.36
CA LYS A 139 -19.41 6.25 -26.94
C LYS A 139 -18.67 4.92 -27.03
N TYR A 140 -17.77 4.78 -28.00
CA TYR A 140 -16.93 3.59 -28.14
C TYR A 140 -15.78 3.55 -27.14
N ALA A 141 -15.21 4.70 -26.75
CA ALA A 141 -14.24 4.79 -25.66
C ALA A 141 -14.89 4.40 -24.32
N PHE A 142 -16.09 4.91 -24.04
CA PHE A 142 -16.86 4.49 -22.85
C PHE A 142 -17.22 3.00 -22.91
N ALA A 143 -17.67 2.50 -24.06
CA ALA A 143 -17.96 1.08 -24.24
C ALA A 143 -16.71 0.20 -24.07
N ALA A 144 -15.53 0.66 -24.51
CA ALA A 144 -14.27 -0.04 -24.32
C ALA A 144 -13.85 -0.10 -22.86
N ILE A 145 -13.93 1.02 -22.12
CA ILE A 145 -13.67 1.05 -20.66
C ILE A 145 -14.67 0.15 -19.93
N ALA A 146 -15.96 0.23 -20.26
CA ALA A 146 -16.99 -0.62 -19.67
C ALA A 146 -16.73 -2.11 -19.99
N ALA A 147 -16.29 -2.43 -21.20
CA ALA A 147 -15.92 -3.79 -21.58
C ALA A 147 -14.71 -4.29 -20.80
N VAL A 148 -13.64 -3.48 -20.64
CA VAL A 148 -12.47 -3.82 -19.82
C VAL A 148 -12.87 -4.02 -18.36
N PHE A 149 -13.74 -3.16 -17.83
CA PHE A 149 -14.25 -3.29 -16.46
C PHE A 149 -15.07 -4.56 -16.27
N VAL A 150 -15.99 -4.88 -17.19
CA VAL A 150 -16.77 -6.13 -17.16
C VAL A 150 -15.86 -7.35 -17.30
N LEU A 151 -14.83 -7.29 -18.15
CA LEU A 151 -13.84 -8.35 -18.27
C LEU A 151 -13.04 -8.52 -16.97
N TYR A 152 -12.58 -7.44 -16.35
CA TYR A 152 -11.90 -7.48 -15.06
C TYR A 152 -12.79 -8.09 -13.97
N LEU A 153 -14.06 -7.66 -13.87
CA LEU A 153 -15.01 -8.25 -12.92
C LEU A 153 -15.27 -9.74 -13.21
N GLY A 154 -15.33 -10.12 -14.49
CA GLY A 154 -15.43 -11.53 -14.90
C GLY A 154 -14.21 -12.34 -14.44
N LEU A 155 -13.00 -11.84 -14.68
CA LEU A 155 -11.76 -12.46 -14.22
C LEU A 155 -11.66 -12.47 -12.69
N PHE A 156 -12.14 -11.43 -12.01
CA PHE A 156 -12.22 -11.37 -10.56
C PHE A 156 -13.15 -12.44 -9.99
N ALA A 157 -14.34 -12.59 -10.57
CA ALA A 157 -15.27 -13.65 -10.19
C ALA A 157 -14.63 -15.03 -10.41
N VAL A 158 -14.05 -15.29 -11.59
CA VAL A 158 -13.37 -16.55 -11.88
C VAL A 158 -12.25 -16.80 -10.88
N SER A 159 -11.34 -15.84 -10.70
CA SER A 159 -10.23 -15.92 -9.74
C SER A 159 -10.71 -16.27 -8.33
N SER A 160 -11.75 -15.61 -7.84
CA SER A 160 -12.30 -15.84 -6.51
C SER A 160 -12.98 -17.22 -6.36
N PHE A 161 -13.65 -17.72 -7.41
CA PHE A 161 -14.31 -19.03 -7.39
C PHE A 161 -13.34 -20.19 -7.61
N THR A 162 -12.30 -20.03 -8.43
CA THR A 162 -11.37 -21.12 -8.76
C THR A 162 -10.22 -21.23 -7.78
N THR A 163 -9.86 -20.16 -7.08
CA THR A 163 -8.78 -20.18 -6.07
C THR A 163 -9.30 -20.89 -4.81
N PRO A 164 -8.67 -21.99 -4.36
CA PRO A 164 -9.05 -22.63 -3.11
C PRO A 164 -8.91 -21.69 -1.92
N ASP A 165 -9.76 -21.84 -0.90
CA ASP A 165 -9.80 -20.92 0.25
C ASP A 165 -8.44 -20.79 0.97
N TYR A 166 -7.67 -21.89 1.05
CA TYR A 166 -6.34 -21.88 1.64
C TYR A 166 -5.29 -21.04 0.88
N LYS A 167 -5.55 -20.68 -0.38
CA LYS A 167 -4.73 -19.76 -1.21
C LYS A 167 -5.27 -18.32 -1.23
N LYS A 168 -6.49 -18.06 -0.75
CA LYS A 168 -7.10 -16.72 -0.80
C LYS A 168 -6.45 -15.76 0.19
N SER A 169 -6.08 -16.24 1.37
CA SER A 169 -5.25 -15.48 2.30
C SER A 169 -4.51 -16.42 3.22
N PHE A 170 -3.21 -16.24 3.42
CA PHE A 170 -2.46 -17.03 4.40
C PHE A 170 -2.83 -16.66 5.85
N LEU A 171 -3.17 -15.39 6.11
CA LEU A 171 -3.62 -14.87 7.40
C LEU A 171 -5.02 -14.22 7.27
N GLU A 172 -5.96 -14.51 8.17
CA GLU A 172 -7.31 -13.91 8.15
C GLU A 172 -7.47 -12.88 9.27
N ASP A 173 -7.23 -11.59 8.95
CA ASP A 173 -7.36 -10.38 9.78
C ASP A 173 -6.77 -10.34 11.22
N GLY A 174 -5.80 -9.43 11.40
CA GLY A 174 -5.42 -8.74 12.66
C GLY A 174 -5.10 -9.56 13.92
N ASP A 175 -3.84 -9.47 14.39
CA ASP A 175 -3.35 -9.85 15.73
C ASP A 175 -2.62 -11.20 15.93
N PHE A 176 -2.19 -11.90 14.88
CA PHE A 176 -1.51 -13.21 15.03
C PHE A 176 -0.06 -13.13 15.56
N TYR A 177 0.55 -11.95 15.56
CA TYR A 177 1.93 -11.73 16.04
C TYR A 177 1.96 -10.93 17.35
N THR A 178 0.87 -10.92 18.12
CA THR A 178 0.89 -10.50 19.54
C THR A 178 1.64 -11.54 20.38
N THR A 179 2.92 -11.76 20.07
CA THR A 179 3.82 -12.61 20.82
C THR A 179 4.18 -11.87 22.10
N ARG A 180 3.30 -11.95 23.11
CA ARG A 180 3.53 -11.39 24.45
C ARG A 180 4.86 -11.83 25.09
N GLY A 181 5.55 -12.82 24.50
CA GLY A 181 6.80 -13.39 24.99
C GLY A 181 8.10 -12.82 24.40
N ARG A 182 8.09 -11.99 23.35
CA ARG A 182 9.34 -11.45 22.76
C ARG A 182 9.26 -9.95 22.45
N THR A 183 10.16 -9.17 23.06
CA THR A 183 10.14 -7.71 23.02
C THR A 183 11.49 -7.09 22.69
N THR A 184 12.37 -7.82 22.01
CA THR A 184 13.65 -7.25 21.57
C THR A 184 13.42 -6.17 20.51
N GLU A 185 14.27 -5.14 20.48
CA GLU A 185 14.14 -4.03 19.51
C GLU A 185 14.10 -4.54 18.06
N LEU A 186 14.97 -5.49 17.72
CA LEU A 186 15.03 -6.05 16.37
C LEU A 186 13.76 -6.82 16.00
N PHE A 187 13.22 -7.59 16.94
CA PHE A 187 11.96 -8.29 16.73
C PHE A 187 10.81 -7.30 16.49
N GLN A 188 10.69 -6.24 17.31
CA GLN A 188 9.66 -5.21 17.16
C GLN A 188 9.80 -4.45 15.83
N ARG A 189 11.02 -4.08 15.42
CA ARG A 189 11.28 -3.46 14.11
C ARG A 189 10.91 -4.38 12.95
N GLY A 190 11.08 -5.69 13.12
CA GLY A 190 10.63 -6.68 12.15
C GLY A 190 9.10 -6.72 12.04
N LEU A 191 8.37 -6.60 13.16
CA LEU A 191 6.90 -6.48 13.15
C LEU A 191 6.45 -5.18 12.45
N ASP A 192 7.05 -4.04 12.78
CA ASP A 192 6.74 -2.76 12.11
C ASP A 192 7.00 -2.80 10.59
N ALA A 193 7.96 -3.61 10.15
CA ALA A 193 8.23 -3.82 8.73
C ALA A 193 7.16 -4.70 8.07
N ILE A 194 6.69 -5.76 8.76
CA ILE A 194 5.56 -6.59 8.30
C ILE A 194 4.29 -5.74 8.14
N ASP A 195 3.99 -4.84 9.09
CA ASP A 195 2.82 -3.97 9.04
C ASP A 195 2.83 -3.04 7.81
N ARG A 196 4.03 -2.63 7.38
CA ARG A 196 4.25 -1.83 6.17
C ARG A 196 4.37 -2.66 4.90
N LYS A 197 4.21 -3.99 4.98
CA LYS A 197 4.46 -4.95 3.89
C LYS A 197 5.89 -4.90 3.33
N ASP A 198 6.85 -4.39 4.10
CA ASP A 198 8.27 -4.40 3.77
C ASP A 198 8.89 -5.72 4.28
N TYR A 199 8.61 -6.79 3.55
CA TYR A 199 9.02 -8.14 3.96
C TYR A 199 10.54 -8.34 3.94
N ASP A 200 11.26 -7.66 3.06
CA ASP A 200 12.73 -7.76 2.99
C ASP A 200 13.39 -7.15 4.23
N SER A 201 12.95 -5.96 4.66
CA SER A 201 13.41 -5.37 5.92
C SER A 201 12.99 -6.23 7.12
N ALA A 202 11.78 -6.78 7.12
CA ALA A 202 11.30 -7.66 8.17
C ALA A 202 12.20 -8.89 8.32
N ILE A 203 12.50 -9.59 7.22
CA ILE A 203 13.39 -10.76 7.19
C ILE A 203 14.78 -10.38 7.70
N LYS A 204 15.31 -9.23 7.29
CA LYS A 204 16.61 -8.74 7.77
C LYS A 204 16.62 -8.55 9.29
N PHE A 205 15.65 -7.81 9.85
CA PHE A 205 15.58 -7.56 11.29
C PHE A 205 15.41 -8.85 12.10
N MET A 206 14.58 -9.78 11.62
CA MET A 206 14.35 -11.06 12.28
C MET A 206 15.60 -11.96 12.25
N ASN A 207 16.34 -11.99 11.13
CA ASN A 207 17.61 -12.71 11.06
C ASN A 207 18.68 -12.09 11.98
N ASP A 208 18.76 -10.77 12.03
CA ASP A 208 19.65 -10.06 12.95
C ASP A 208 19.29 -10.39 14.41
N ASP A 209 17.99 -10.45 14.72
CA ASP A 209 17.48 -10.81 16.04
C ASP A 209 17.86 -12.25 16.43
N ILE A 210 17.70 -13.21 15.53
CA ILE A 210 18.17 -14.59 15.70
C ILE A 210 19.68 -14.60 15.95
N SER A 211 20.45 -13.85 15.15
CA SER A 211 21.91 -13.86 15.23
C SER A 211 22.43 -13.37 16.58
N LYS A 212 21.80 -12.35 17.17
CA LYS A 212 22.22 -11.72 18.42
C LYS A 212 21.68 -12.42 19.67
N ASN A 213 20.57 -13.15 19.54
CA ASN A 213 19.85 -13.73 20.68
C ASN A 213 19.68 -15.26 20.56
N ARG A 214 20.63 -15.97 19.94
CA ARG A 214 20.52 -17.43 19.64
C ARG A 214 20.22 -18.32 20.84
N ASN A 215 20.61 -17.91 22.04
CA ASN A 215 20.45 -18.68 23.27
C ASN A 215 19.23 -18.23 24.11
N ASP A 216 18.46 -17.25 23.63
CA ASP A 216 17.25 -16.78 24.29
C ASP A 216 16.14 -17.83 24.19
N GLU A 217 15.53 -18.20 25.31
CA GLU A 217 14.45 -19.19 25.34
C GLU A 217 13.24 -18.77 24.49
N SER A 218 13.04 -17.47 24.25
CA SER A 218 11.93 -16.94 23.45
C SER A 218 12.21 -16.86 21.95
N ILE A 219 13.41 -17.26 21.49
CA ILE A 219 13.84 -17.11 20.08
C ILE A 219 12.95 -17.87 19.09
N PHE A 220 12.24 -18.90 19.56
CA PHE A 220 11.25 -19.61 18.76
C PHE A 220 10.14 -18.70 18.23
N TYR A 221 9.81 -17.59 18.91
CA TYR A 221 8.85 -16.59 18.41
C TYR A 221 9.38 -15.88 17.17
N THR A 222 10.67 -15.56 17.11
CA THR A 222 11.29 -14.96 15.92
C THR A 222 11.19 -15.89 14.73
N HIS A 223 11.49 -17.18 14.92
CA HIS A 223 11.32 -18.18 13.87
C HIS A 223 9.86 -18.35 13.44
N PHE A 224 8.91 -18.32 14.39
CA PHE A 224 7.49 -18.40 14.07
C PHE A 224 7.04 -17.24 13.15
N VAL A 225 7.38 -16.02 13.54
CA VAL A 225 7.02 -14.83 12.76
C VAL A 225 7.77 -14.81 11.43
N LEU A 226 9.04 -15.20 11.40
CA LEU A 226 9.82 -15.30 10.16
C LEU A 226 9.19 -16.30 9.19
N GLY A 227 8.66 -17.41 9.69
CA GLY A 227 7.87 -18.37 8.91
C GLY A 227 6.71 -17.70 8.20
N ILE A 228 5.89 -16.96 8.94
CA ILE A 228 4.77 -16.17 8.40
C ILE A 228 5.25 -15.15 7.35
N THR A 229 6.33 -14.42 7.65
CA THR A 229 6.88 -13.38 6.76
C THR A 229 7.29 -13.95 5.41
N TYR A 230 7.96 -15.11 5.39
CA TYR A 230 8.33 -15.76 4.13
C TYR A 230 7.12 -16.19 3.31
N ILE A 231 6.06 -16.73 3.93
CA ILE A 231 4.85 -17.11 3.19
C ILE A 231 4.15 -15.88 2.59
N ASN A 232 4.07 -14.78 3.34
CA ASN A 232 3.48 -13.54 2.84
C ASN A 232 4.32 -12.91 1.72
N LYS A 233 5.66 -12.97 1.83
CA LYS A 233 6.57 -12.54 0.77
C LYS A 233 6.41 -13.37 -0.50
N ALA A 234 6.19 -14.67 -0.37
CA ALA A 234 6.01 -15.58 -1.49
C ALA A 234 4.76 -15.25 -2.33
N GLU A 235 3.77 -14.58 -1.72
CA GLU A 235 2.51 -14.24 -2.37
C GLU A 235 2.71 -13.23 -3.50
N SER A 236 2.19 -13.57 -4.66
CA SER A 236 2.14 -12.73 -5.86
C SER A 236 0.74 -12.79 -6.45
N ASP A 237 0.29 -11.68 -7.02
CA ASP A 237 -0.99 -11.61 -7.71
C ASP A 237 -0.91 -10.66 -8.92
N PHE A 238 -1.88 -10.79 -9.82
CA PHE A 238 -2.07 -9.87 -10.93
C PHE A 238 -3.22 -8.92 -10.61
N ILE A 239 -2.91 -7.76 -10.00
CA ILE A 239 -3.90 -6.74 -9.61
C ILE A 239 -5.01 -7.36 -8.72
N GLY A 240 -4.59 -8.15 -7.73
CA GLY A 240 -5.47 -8.88 -6.81
C GLY A 240 -6.08 -10.17 -7.39
N LEU A 241 -5.74 -10.56 -8.62
CA LEU A 241 -6.23 -11.76 -9.30
C LEU A 241 -5.20 -12.89 -9.28
N PHE A 242 -5.68 -14.13 -9.29
CA PHE A 242 -4.88 -15.34 -9.48
C PHE A 242 -3.68 -15.45 -8.55
N LYS A 243 -3.93 -15.43 -7.23
CA LYS A 243 -2.88 -15.56 -6.23
C LYS A 243 -2.00 -16.78 -6.49
N SER A 244 -0.70 -16.53 -6.60
CA SER A 244 0.36 -17.52 -6.72
C SER A 244 1.37 -17.34 -5.61
N TYR A 245 2.14 -18.39 -5.35
CA TYR A 245 3.15 -18.39 -4.30
C TYR A 245 4.46 -18.93 -4.84
N ASP A 246 5.56 -18.21 -4.58
CA ASP A 246 6.89 -18.73 -4.82
C ASP A 246 7.17 -19.95 -3.92
N LYS A 247 7.61 -21.04 -4.54
CA LYS A 247 7.77 -22.31 -3.82
C LYS A 247 8.96 -22.29 -2.85
N GLU A 248 10.05 -21.59 -3.21
CA GLU A 248 11.27 -21.56 -2.40
C GLU A 248 11.05 -20.74 -1.13
N ASP A 249 10.39 -19.59 -1.25
CA ASP A 249 9.99 -18.79 -0.10
C ASP A 249 8.99 -19.56 0.79
N VAL A 250 8.03 -20.30 0.21
CA VAL A 250 7.12 -21.15 1.00
C VAL A 250 7.88 -22.22 1.80
N LEU A 251 8.82 -22.92 1.17
CA LEU A 251 9.63 -23.94 1.85
C LEU A 251 10.51 -23.32 2.95
N THR A 252 11.04 -22.12 2.72
CA THR A 252 11.80 -21.37 3.72
C THR A 252 10.93 -20.96 4.90
N GLY A 253 9.67 -20.62 4.66
CA GLY A 253 8.69 -20.38 5.71
C GLY A 253 8.42 -21.64 6.56
N ILE A 254 8.26 -22.79 5.92
CA ILE A 254 8.07 -24.10 6.58
C ILE A 254 9.27 -24.44 7.48
N ASP A 255 10.49 -24.33 6.98
CA ASP A 255 11.72 -24.57 7.77
C ASP A 255 11.79 -23.68 9.03
N ASN A 256 11.32 -22.44 8.94
CA ASN A 256 11.25 -21.54 10.09
C ASN A 256 10.18 -21.96 11.11
N PHE A 257 9.01 -22.42 10.67
CA PHE A 257 8.03 -22.98 11.59
C PHE A 257 8.56 -24.25 12.29
N GLU A 258 9.25 -25.13 11.57
CA GLU A 258 9.87 -26.32 12.15
C GLU A 258 10.93 -25.97 13.20
N LYS A 259 11.77 -24.96 12.93
CA LYS A 259 12.72 -24.41 13.91
C LYS A 259 12.00 -23.85 15.13
N SER A 260 10.89 -23.14 14.95
CA SER A 260 10.08 -22.65 16.06
C SER A 260 9.59 -23.79 16.96
N ILE A 261 9.05 -24.86 16.37
CA ILE A 261 8.59 -26.05 17.10
C ILE A 261 9.75 -26.70 17.88
N LYS A 262 10.90 -26.88 17.21
CA LYS A 262 12.07 -27.53 17.81
C LYS A 262 12.67 -26.74 18.97
N LEU A 263 12.71 -25.41 18.86
CA LEU A 263 13.30 -24.52 19.86
C LEU A 263 12.33 -24.28 21.04
N ASN A 264 11.03 -24.44 20.84
CA ASN A 264 10.03 -24.39 21.90
C ASN A 264 10.04 -25.67 22.74
N ASN A 265 11.06 -25.89 23.56
CA ASN A 265 11.21 -27.11 24.35
C ASN A 265 10.66 -27.00 25.79
N SER A 266 10.20 -25.82 26.20
CA SER A 266 9.81 -25.54 27.59
C SER A 266 8.47 -26.16 28.04
N GLY A 267 7.62 -26.59 27.10
CA GLY A 267 6.25 -27.05 27.35
C GLY A 267 5.26 -25.93 27.74
N LYS A 268 5.74 -24.71 27.99
CA LYS A 268 4.90 -23.57 28.40
C LYS A 268 4.06 -22.99 27.25
N PHE A 269 4.47 -23.25 26.01
CA PHE A 269 3.88 -22.66 24.81
C PHE A 269 3.47 -23.73 23.79
N ASP A 270 2.96 -24.88 24.25
CA ASP A 270 2.57 -25.97 23.36
C ASP A 270 1.46 -25.57 22.36
N ASN A 271 0.60 -24.61 22.72
CA ASN A 271 -0.36 -24.03 21.79
C ASN A 271 0.32 -23.42 20.55
N LEU A 272 1.45 -22.75 20.71
CA LEU A 272 2.18 -22.17 19.59
C LEU A 272 2.76 -23.24 18.65
N LYS A 273 3.13 -24.41 19.18
CA LYS A 273 3.58 -25.53 18.33
C LYS A 273 2.44 -26.04 17.46
N LEU A 274 1.25 -26.17 18.03
CA LEU A 274 0.06 -26.57 17.29
C LEU A 274 -0.33 -25.50 16.26
N ASP A 275 -0.22 -24.23 16.61
CA ASP A 275 -0.42 -23.13 15.65
C ASP A 275 0.61 -23.18 14.51
N ALA A 276 1.89 -23.46 14.82
CA ALA A 276 2.93 -23.65 13.81
C ALA A 276 2.62 -24.83 12.90
N HIS A 277 2.15 -25.97 13.44
CA HIS A 277 1.70 -27.10 12.63
C HIS A 277 0.52 -26.74 11.72
N TYR A 278 -0.42 -25.92 12.18
CA TYR A 278 -1.51 -25.43 11.34
C TYR A 278 -0.98 -24.62 10.15
N PHE A 279 -0.07 -23.67 10.40
CA PHE A 279 0.52 -22.86 9.34
C PHE A 279 1.40 -23.67 8.38
N ILE A 280 2.15 -24.66 8.87
CA ILE A 280 2.88 -25.62 8.01
C ILE A 280 1.90 -26.39 7.13
N GLY A 281 0.81 -26.91 7.70
CA GLY A 281 -0.21 -27.64 6.94
C GLY A 281 -0.76 -26.79 5.81
N LYS A 282 -1.13 -25.53 6.09
CA LYS A 282 -1.60 -24.57 5.10
C LYS A 282 -0.54 -24.25 4.05
N ALA A 283 0.72 -24.06 4.44
CA ALA A 283 1.83 -23.82 3.52
C ALA A 283 2.03 -24.99 2.56
N TYR A 284 1.96 -26.24 3.03
CA TYR A 284 2.00 -27.42 2.17
C TYR A 284 0.82 -27.49 1.18
N LEU A 285 -0.39 -27.09 1.58
CA LEU A 285 -1.52 -26.97 0.66
C LEU A 285 -1.27 -25.96 -0.47
N ILE A 286 -0.67 -24.83 -0.14
CA ILE A 286 -0.33 -23.78 -1.11
C ILE A 286 0.57 -24.32 -2.23
N ILE A 287 1.57 -25.15 -1.88
CA ILE A 287 2.48 -25.80 -2.83
C ILE A 287 2.00 -27.19 -3.29
N ASN A 288 0.71 -27.49 -3.12
CA ASN A 288 0.03 -28.72 -3.56
C ASN A 288 0.61 -30.04 -2.98
N GLN A 289 1.19 -30.01 -1.78
CA GLN A 289 1.68 -31.19 -1.07
C GLN A 289 0.66 -31.71 -0.06
N LYS A 290 -0.41 -32.34 -0.56
CA LYS A 290 -1.58 -32.75 0.23
C LYS A 290 -1.27 -33.70 1.39
N GLU A 291 -0.39 -34.70 1.18
CA GLU A 291 -0.06 -35.67 2.22
C GLU A 291 0.71 -35.03 3.39
N SER A 292 1.71 -34.21 3.10
CA SER A 292 2.45 -33.44 4.12
C SER A 292 1.50 -32.49 4.87
N ALA A 293 0.60 -31.82 4.14
CA ALA A 293 -0.40 -30.96 4.76
C ALA A 293 -1.28 -31.74 5.74
N LYS A 294 -1.81 -32.89 5.32
CA LYS A 294 -2.69 -33.73 6.13
C LYS A 294 -2.01 -34.19 7.42
N GLN A 295 -0.75 -34.61 7.35
CA GLN A 295 0.01 -35.02 8.53
C GLN A 295 0.09 -33.91 9.59
N HIS A 296 0.41 -32.69 9.16
CA HIS A 296 0.51 -31.56 10.09
C HIS A 296 -0.85 -31.11 10.63
N LEU A 297 -1.88 -31.03 9.77
CA LEU A 297 -3.23 -30.66 10.19
C LEU A 297 -3.82 -31.68 11.18
N GLN A 298 -3.53 -32.98 11.01
CA GLN A 298 -3.92 -34.04 11.93
C GLN A 298 -3.37 -33.81 13.35
N LEU A 299 -2.10 -33.39 13.47
CA LEU A 299 -1.49 -33.07 14.77
C LEU A 299 -2.22 -31.92 15.48
N VAL A 300 -2.71 -30.92 14.72
CA VAL A 300 -3.48 -29.79 15.28
C VAL A 300 -4.82 -30.25 15.83
N ILE A 301 -5.50 -31.15 15.12
CA ILE A 301 -6.80 -31.70 15.50
C ILE A 301 -6.66 -32.57 16.76
N GLU A 302 -5.71 -33.50 16.76
CA GLU A 302 -5.44 -34.40 17.88
C GLU A 302 -5.02 -33.63 19.14
N GLY A 303 -4.19 -32.60 18.96
CA GLY A 303 -3.75 -31.70 20.03
C GLY A 303 -4.79 -30.67 20.48
N LYS A 304 -5.95 -30.57 19.81
CA LYS A 304 -6.98 -29.53 20.04
C LYS A 304 -6.41 -28.10 20.06
N GLY A 305 -5.49 -27.80 19.12
CA GLY A 305 -4.85 -26.49 19.00
C GLY A 305 -5.84 -25.38 18.63
N SER A 306 -5.44 -24.10 18.72
CA SER A 306 -6.34 -22.95 18.52
C SER A 306 -7.10 -22.98 17.19
N TYR A 307 -6.47 -23.56 16.15
CA TYR A 307 -6.99 -23.67 14.80
C TYR A 307 -7.63 -25.03 14.46
N TYR A 308 -7.91 -25.90 15.44
CA TYR A 308 -8.36 -27.28 15.17
C TYR A 308 -9.58 -27.37 14.26
N LYS A 309 -10.59 -26.50 14.43
CA LYS A 309 -11.79 -26.49 13.56
C LYS A 309 -11.44 -26.14 12.11
N LYS A 310 -10.57 -25.14 11.92
CA LYS A 310 -10.09 -24.77 10.58
C LYS A 310 -9.26 -25.89 9.97
N ALA A 311 -8.47 -26.60 10.78
CA ALA A 311 -7.73 -27.77 10.33
C ALA A 311 -8.66 -28.93 9.90
N GLU A 312 -9.75 -29.19 10.63
CA GLU A 312 -10.76 -30.18 10.24
C GLU A 312 -11.38 -29.83 8.89
N ASP A 313 -11.72 -28.57 8.66
CA ASP A 313 -12.32 -28.13 7.41
C ASP A 313 -11.33 -28.25 6.24
N LEU A 314 -10.07 -27.86 6.44
CA LEU A 314 -9.02 -28.03 5.43
C LEU A 314 -8.78 -29.51 5.06
N ILE A 315 -8.89 -30.45 6.01
CA ILE A 315 -8.74 -31.88 5.71
C ILE A 315 -9.94 -32.43 4.94
N LYS A 316 -11.16 -31.93 5.17
CA LYS A 316 -12.35 -32.37 4.42
C LYS A 316 -12.25 -31.98 2.94
N ASP A 317 -11.57 -30.87 2.65
CA ASP A 317 -11.40 -30.32 1.30
C ASP A 317 -10.22 -30.95 0.52
N LEU A 318 -9.44 -31.85 1.15
CA LEU A 318 -8.24 -32.48 0.58
C LEU A 318 -8.54 -33.71 -0.29
#